data_AF-A0A933C406-F1
#
_entry.id   AF-A0A933C406-F1
#
_cell.length_a   1.000
_cell.length_b   1.000
_cell.length_c   1.000
_cell.angle_alpha   90.00
_cell.angle_beta   90.00
_cell.angle_gamma   90.00
#
_symmetry.space_group_name_H-M   'P 1'
#
loop_
_entity.id
_entity.type
_entity.pdbx_description
1 polymer ?
#
loop_
_entity_poly.entity_id
_entity_poly.type
_entity_poly.pdbx_seq_one_letter_code
_entity_poly.pdbx_strand_id
1 'polypeptide(L)'
;MAGAVGTVTITLVLALAILPHNAIVVFSLYRQLTLLFLGVVCSALLIAERHRRNKAIAGMFVLLGVQQLVDIGYYFVPQVFFPQERFAGFFYFQYVSAGMGLIIQSTCIVGAALFMNTTIGLMRGLVLTVVPIVVFLLAGFHPILQNPRYLYTTPDVTDFRIVDRAWVELFRESGSEPSAEAVAERIGLSRWDGLKRVGELTHKEKTMRVMELEPYLFGDNYHLLIFKPLNAAWSTASLAGSVVLLGFILFWFIGESPRGVYFDRITILLLCFSVFEAFHFSVYAELKEHTAYLRYFNIGAFLSLFTVVGLIVLFLLRLRFVLSLEGQYYESRLNGDSIRISRWRDSMDDYIIRRFFNANPYKNRFLTRDSSTALNPFRKKSEFLRKKT
;
A
#
# COMPACT_ATOMS: atom_id res chain seq x y z
N MET A 1 -5.10 -5.33 23.47
CA MET A 1 -5.55 -5.00 22.10
C MET A 1 -6.95 -4.42 22.07
N ALA A 2 -7.96 -5.04 22.69
CA ALA A 2 -9.33 -4.49 22.74
C ALA A 2 -9.40 -3.04 23.28
N GLY A 3 -8.60 -2.71 24.31
CA GLY A 3 -8.52 -1.35 24.85
C GLY A 3 -8.03 -0.29 23.87
N ALA A 4 -6.94 -0.55 23.12
CA ALA A 4 -6.37 0.43 22.19
C ALA A 4 -7.28 0.72 20.99
N VAL A 5 -7.93 -0.31 20.44
CA VAL A 5 -8.93 -0.15 19.38
C VAL A 5 -10.13 0.63 19.90
N GLY A 6 -10.62 0.29 21.10
CA GLY A 6 -11.72 1.01 21.75
C GLY A 6 -11.39 2.50 21.95
N THR A 7 -10.20 2.83 22.44
CA THR A 7 -9.76 4.23 22.61
C THR A 7 -9.73 4.96 21.27
N VAL A 8 -9.16 4.39 20.21
CA VAL A 8 -9.11 5.02 18.89
C VAL A 8 -10.51 5.27 18.33
N THR A 9 -11.40 4.29 18.42
CA THR A 9 -12.78 4.43 17.94
C THR A 9 -13.54 5.49 18.74
N ILE A 10 -13.43 5.50 20.06
CA ILE A 10 -14.07 6.50 20.92
C ILE A 10 -13.53 7.90 20.60
N THR A 11 -12.21 8.07 20.51
CA THR A 11 -11.60 9.36 20.16
C THR A 11 -12.06 9.84 18.79
N LEU A 12 -12.16 8.95 17.80
CA LEU A 12 -12.68 9.30 16.49
C LEU A 12 -14.15 9.71 16.54
N VAL A 13 -15.01 8.96 17.25
CA VAL A 13 -16.43 9.30 17.40
C VAL A 13 -16.60 10.64 18.10
N LEU A 14 -15.81 10.91 19.14
CA LEU A 14 -15.81 12.21 19.82
C LEU A 14 -15.32 13.33 18.90
N ALA A 15 -14.26 13.10 18.13
CA ALA A 15 -13.77 14.07 17.14
C ALA A 15 -14.84 14.38 16.08
N LEU A 16 -15.53 13.35 15.58
CA LEU A 16 -16.64 13.49 14.64
C LEU A 16 -17.84 14.24 15.23
N ALA A 17 -18.11 14.10 16.53
CA ALA A 17 -19.20 14.79 17.19
C ALA A 17 -18.90 16.28 17.49
N ILE A 18 -17.62 16.64 17.66
CA ILE A 18 -17.20 17.95 18.18
C ILE A 18 -16.60 18.84 17.10
N LEU A 19 -15.85 18.28 16.16
CA LEU A 19 -15.09 19.06 15.18
C LEU A 19 -15.86 19.22 13.86
N PRO A 20 -15.75 20.38 13.19
CA PRO A 20 -16.25 20.53 11.82
C PRO A 20 -15.51 19.55 10.90
N HIS A 21 -16.25 18.84 10.07
CA HIS A 21 -15.67 17.80 9.21
C HIS A 21 -16.29 17.77 7.81
N ASN A 22 -15.50 17.31 6.84
CA ASN A 22 -15.97 16.98 5.50
C ASN A 22 -17.00 15.84 5.52
N ALA A 23 -17.73 15.66 4.42
CA ALA A 23 -18.62 14.52 4.26
C ALA A 23 -17.83 13.20 4.38
N ILE A 24 -18.37 12.29 5.20
CA ILE A 24 -17.72 11.01 5.50
C ILE A 24 -18.31 9.94 4.60
N VAL A 25 -17.45 9.37 3.75
CA VAL A 25 -17.79 8.15 3.04
C VAL A 25 -17.53 6.99 4.00
N VAL A 26 -18.62 6.42 4.54
CA VAL A 26 -18.59 5.34 5.54
C VAL A 26 -17.65 4.20 5.14
N PHE A 27 -17.66 3.81 3.86
CA PHE A 27 -16.79 2.76 3.35
C PHE A 27 -15.29 3.12 3.44
N SER A 28 -14.92 4.35 3.07
CA SER A 28 -13.55 4.84 3.19
C SER A 28 -13.09 4.81 4.65
N LEU A 29 -13.97 5.18 5.56
CA LEU A 29 -13.67 5.13 7.00
C LEU A 29 -13.46 3.70 7.49
N TYR A 30 -14.28 2.73 7.08
CA TYR A 30 -14.08 1.32 7.40
C TYR A 30 -12.73 0.79 6.91
N ARG A 31 -12.32 1.17 5.69
CA ARG A 31 -11.00 0.81 5.13
C ARG A 31 -9.87 1.39 5.99
N GLN A 32 -9.92 2.68 6.31
CA GLN A 32 -8.92 3.37 7.13
C GLN A 32 -8.82 2.75 8.52
N LEU A 33 -9.95 2.48 9.18
CA LEU A 33 -9.99 1.85 10.51
C LEU A 33 -9.42 0.42 10.48
N THR A 34 -9.65 -0.32 9.40
CA THR A 34 -9.13 -1.67 9.22
C THR A 34 -7.60 -1.65 9.05
N LEU A 35 -7.07 -0.75 8.22
CA LEU A 35 -5.62 -0.55 8.07
C LEU A 35 -4.97 -0.03 9.36
N LEU A 36 -5.65 0.82 10.12
CA LEU A 36 -5.19 1.27 11.43
C LEU A 36 -5.15 0.11 12.43
N PHE A 37 -6.14 -0.77 12.42
CA PHE A 37 -6.15 -1.98 13.24
C PHE A 37 -5.00 -2.93 12.87
N LEU A 38 -4.72 -3.10 11.57
CA LEU A 38 -3.52 -3.80 11.11
C LEU A 38 -2.25 -3.18 11.72
N GLY A 39 -2.14 -1.85 11.70
CA GLY A 39 -1.06 -1.12 12.37
C GLY A 39 -0.92 -1.48 13.84
N VAL A 40 -2.03 -1.50 14.60
CA VAL A 40 -2.04 -1.87 16.03
C VAL A 40 -1.59 -3.32 16.26
N VAL A 41 -2.06 -4.27 15.43
CA VAL A 41 -1.62 -5.67 15.48
C VAL A 41 -0.11 -5.75 15.25
N CYS A 42 0.38 -5.06 14.23
CA CYS A 42 1.80 -5.02 13.89
C CYS A 42 2.65 -4.30 14.95
N SER A 43 2.12 -3.30 15.67
CA SER A 43 2.80 -2.70 16.82
C SER A 43 2.98 -3.71 17.96
N ALA A 44 1.94 -4.50 18.26
CA ALA A 44 2.04 -5.56 19.25
C ALA A 44 3.06 -6.64 18.83
N LEU A 45 3.07 -7.01 17.55
CA LEU A 45 4.05 -7.94 16.99
C LEU A 45 5.47 -7.39 17.03
N LEU A 46 5.66 -6.09 16.72
CA LEU A 46 6.96 -5.43 16.76
C LEU A 46 7.61 -5.51 18.16
N ILE A 47 6.80 -5.41 19.21
CA ILE A 47 7.23 -5.55 20.60
C ILE A 47 7.55 -7.02 20.94
N ALA A 48 6.67 -7.94 20.55
CA ALA A 48 6.76 -9.36 20.91
C ALA A 48 7.83 -10.15 20.13
N GLU A 49 8.10 -9.78 18.89
CA GLU A 49 9.03 -10.46 18.00
C GLU A 49 10.47 -10.38 18.54
N ARG A 50 11.29 -11.41 18.29
CA ARG A 50 12.71 -11.42 18.71
C ARG A 50 13.64 -11.23 17.53
N HIS A 51 13.23 -11.68 16.34
CA HIS A 51 14.06 -11.58 15.14
C HIS A 51 14.02 -10.16 14.56
N ARG A 52 15.21 -9.52 14.44
CA ARG A 52 15.34 -8.14 13.94
C ARG A 52 14.73 -7.94 12.54
N ARG A 53 14.79 -8.94 11.65
CA ARG A 53 14.19 -8.88 10.31
C ARG A 53 12.66 -8.79 10.38
N ASN A 54 12.04 -9.69 11.12
CA ASN A 54 10.59 -9.75 11.31
C ASN A 54 10.08 -8.49 12.02
N LYS A 55 10.86 -7.92 12.96
CA LYS A 55 10.60 -6.60 13.53
C LYS A 55 10.56 -5.51 12.48
N ALA A 56 11.54 -5.45 11.59
CA ALA A 56 11.57 -4.43 10.53
C ALA A 56 10.33 -4.52 9.62
N ILE A 57 9.91 -5.75 9.27
CA ILE A 57 8.68 -5.97 8.50
C ILE A 57 7.45 -5.46 9.27
N ALA A 58 7.28 -5.86 10.53
CA ALA A 58 6.20 -5.37 11.37
C ALA A 58 6.21 -3.84 11.48
N GLY A 59 7.40 -3.24 11.59
CA GLY A 59 7.60 -1.78 11.60
C GLY A 59 7.06 -1.07 10.36
N MET A 60 7.22 -1.65 9.16
CA MET A 60 6.66 -1.06 7.94
C MET A 60 5.13 -1.04 7.96
N PHE A 61 4.49 -2.10 8.47
CA PHE A 61 3.03 -2.10 8.66
C PHE A 61 2.56 -1.16 9.78
N VAL A 62 3.40 -0.89 10.79
CA VAL A 62 3.12 0.17 11.77
C VAL A 62 3.13 1.54 11.09
N LEU A 63 4.11 1.82 10.22
CA LEU A 63 4.14 3.07 9.45
C LEU A 63 2.89 3.21 8.56
N LEU A 64 2.45 2.11 7.94
CA LEU A 64 1.19 2.10 7.18
C LEU A 64 -0.02 2.45 8.07
N GLY A 65 -0.08 1.93 9.29
CA GLY A 65 -1.12 2.28 10.27
C GLY A 65 -1.06 3.75 10.70
N VAL A 66 0.14 4.29 10.95
CA VAL A 66 0.33 5.72 11.28
C VAL A 66 -0.13 6.62 10.13
N GLN A 67 0.14 6.23 8.88
CA GLN A 67 -0.34 6.97 7.72
C GLN A 67 -1.88 7.06 7.67
N GLN A 68 -2.61 6.06 8.20
CA GLN A 68 -4.07 6.14 8.25
C GLN A 68 -4.57 7.23 9.21
N LEU A 69 -3.81 7.59 10.24
CA LEU A 69 -4.15 8.73 11.10
C LEU A 69 -4.05 10.04 10.33
N VAL A 70 -3.05 10.15 9.42
CA VAL A 70 -2.93 11.28 8.50
C VAL A 70 -4.10 11.28 7.51
N ASP A 71 -4.50 10.11 6.99
CA ASP A 71 -5.64 10.01 6.07
C ASP A 71 -6.98 10.39 6.72
N ILE A 72 -7.22 9.97 7.97
CA ILE A 72 -8.37 10.43 8.76
C ILE A 72 -8.34 11.95 8.96
N GLY A 73 -7.14 12.54 9.02
CA GLY A 73 -6.95 14.00 9.05
C GLY A 73 -7.63 14.73 7.89
N TYR A 74 -7.86 14.10 6.74
CA TYR A 74 -8.58 14.71 5.61
C TYR A 74 -9.98 15.20 5.98
N TYR A 75 -10.65 14.53 6.91
CA TYR A 75 -11.99 14.93 7.33
C TYR A 75 -11.98 16.23 8.13
N PHE A 76 -10.93 16.48 8.91
CA PHE A 76 -10.91 17.58 9.89
C PHE A 76 -9.96 18.71 9.51
N VAL A 77 -8.74 18.37 9.06
CA VAL A 77 -7.65 19.34 8.91
C VAL A 77 -8.02 20.50 7.99
N PRO A 78 -8.60 20.28 6.80
CA PRO A 78 -9.02 21.39 5.94
C PRO A 78 -10.05 22.30 6.59
N GLN A 79 -11.03 21.73 7.31
CA GLN A 79 -12.14 22.48 7.90
C GLN A 79 -11.74 23.23 9.17
N VAL A 80 -10.87 22.62 10.00
CA VAL A 80 -10.45 23.19 11.29
C VAL A 80 -9.33 24.21 11.11
N PHE A 81 -8.31 23.90 10.30
CA PHE A 81 -7.11 24.74 10.19
C PHE A 81 -7.14 25.70 9.00
N PHE A 82 -7.93 25.39 7.96
CA PHE A 82 -8.00 26.18 6.73
C PHE A 82 -9.43 26.50 6.28
N PRO A 83 -10.33 26.96 7.18
CA PRO A 83 -11.75 27.15 6.86
C PRO A 83 -12.02 28.15 5.73
N GLN A 84 -11.10 29.08 5.48
CA GLN A 84 -11.22 30.11 4.44
C GLN A 84 -10.71 29.64 3.07
N GLU A 85 -9.93 28.56 3.03
CA GLU A 85 -9.26 28.10 1.83
C GLU A 85 -10.11 27.06 1.10
N ARG A 86 -10.84 27.49 0.07
CA ARG A 86 -11.76 26.65 -0.71
C ARG A 86 -11.13 25.34 -1.23
N PHE A 87 -9.83 25.35 -1.52
CA PHE A 87 -9.11 24.22 -2.10
C PHE A 87 -8.23 23.44 -1.12
N ALA A 88 -8.23 23.78 0.18
CA ALA A 88 -7.37 23.12 1.17
C ALA A 88 -7.64 21.61 1.25
N GLY A 89 -8.91 21.19 1.19
CA GLY A 89 -9.29 19.78 1.18
C GLY A 89 -8.72 19.03 -0.02
N PHE A 90 -8.82 19.62 -1.20
CA PHE A 90 -8.29 19.04 -2.43
C PHE A 90 -6.77 18.82 -2.35
N PHE A 91 -6.01 19.84 -1.94
CA PHE A 91 -4.56 19.70 -1.81
C PHE A 91 -4.17 18.70 -0.73
N TYR A 92 -4.88 18.70 0.41
CA TYR A 92 -4.66 17.71 1.45
C TYR A 92 -4.83 16.29 0.91
N PHE A 93 -5.94 16.02 0.22
CA PHE A 93 -6.20 14.73 -0.40
C PHE A 93 -5.11 14.33 -1.38
N GLN A 94 -4.66 15.24 -2.25
CA GLN A 94 -3.58 15.01 -3.21
C GLN A 94 -2.29 14.53 -2.54
N TYR A 95 -1.82 15.24 -1.52
CA TYR A 95 -0.56 14.91 -0.84
C TYR A 95 -0.66 13.68 0.03
N VAL A 96 -1.77 13.50 0.75
CA VAL A 96 -2.00 12.32 1.57
C VAL A 96 -2.13 11.07 0.72
N SER A 97 -2.83 11.15 -0.42
CA SER A 97 -2.92 10.06 -1.39
C SER A 97 -1.55 9.71 -1.96
N ALA A 98 -0.75 10.70 -2.37
CA ALA A 98 0.61 10.45 -2.83
C ALA A 98 1.46 9.76 -1.75
N GLY A 99 1.44 10.28 -0.51
CA GLY A 99 2.14 9.69 0.63
C GLY A 99 1.69 8.26 0.93
N MET A 100 0.38 7.99 0.85
CA MET A 100 -0.18 6.65 1.04
C MET A 100 0.33 5.67 0.00
N GLY A 101 0.33 6.06 -1.29
CA GLY A 101 0.87 5.23 -2.36
C GLY A 101 2.36 4.91 -2.17
N LEU A 102 3.16 5.91 -1.80
CA LEU A 102 4.58 5.73 -1.48
C LEU A 102 4.80 4.74 -0.32
N ILE A 103 4.08 4.91 0.79
CA ILE A 103 4.25 4.10 2.00
C ILE A 103 3.78 2.66 1.78
N ILE A 104 2.63 2.46 1.14
CA ILE A 104 2.09 1.13 0.83
C ILE A 104 3.07 0.36 -0.05
N GLN A 105 3.50 0.93 -1.17
CA GLN A 105 4.36 0.21 -2.10
C GLN A 105 5.76 -0.01 -1.49
N SER A 106 6.28 0.94 -0.72
CA SER A 106 7.50 0.75 0.05
C SER A 106 7.37 -0.39 1.07
N THR A 107 6.22 -0.50 1.75
CA THR A 107 5.95 -1.58 2.71
C THR A 107 5.93 -2.95 2.03
N CYS A 108 5.23 -3.06 0.89
CA CYS A 108 5.19 -4.27 0.08
C CYS A 108 6.60 -4.71 -0.34
N ILE A 109 7.37 -3.79 -0.92
CA ILE A 109 8.65 -4.11 -1.54
C ILE A 109 9.74 -4.36 -0.49
N VAL A 110 9.80 -3.54 0.56
CA VAL A 110 10.80 -3.71 1.62
C VAL A 110 10.50 -4.95 2.44
N GLY A 111 9.22 -5.25 2.68
CA GLY A 111 8.82 -6.53 3.27
C GLY A 111 9.41 -7.71 2.51
N ALA A 112 9.24 -7.73 1.19
CA ALA A 112 9.76 -8.78 0.32
C ALA A 112 11.30 -8.86 0.27
N ALA A 113 11.98 -7.72 0.18
CA ALA A 113 13.44 -7.66 0.23
C ALA A 113 14.02 -8.23 1.54
N LEU A 114 13.39 -7.90 2.67
CA LEU A 114 13.79 -8.37 3.99
C LEU A 114 13.60 -9.88 4.19
N PHE A 115 12.66 -10.49 3.47
CA PHE A 115 12.46 -11.95 3.50
C PHE A 115 13.56 -12.73 2.79
N MET A 116 14.24 -12.13 1.83
CA MET A 116 15.15 -12.83 0.93
C MET A 116 16.60 -12.77 1.40
N ASN A 117 16.99 -11.65 1.99
CA ASN A 117 18.41 -11.36 2.15
C ASN A 117 18.99 -11.92 3.46
N THR A 118 19.37 -13.20 3.42
CA THR A 118 20.04 -13.86 4.54
C THR A 118 21.52 -13.52 4.64
N THR A 119 22.17 -13.28 3.50
CA THR A 119 23.62 -13.12 3.33
C THR A 119 24.10 -11.67 3.43
N ILE A 120 23.35 -10.70 2.91
CA ILE A 120 23.68 -9.29 3.04
C ILE A 120 23.09 -8.78 4.36
N GLY A 121 23.91 -8.15 5.20
CA GLY A 121 23.48 -7.61 6.49
C GLY A 121 22.22 -6.73 6.35
N LEU A 122 21.31 -6.81 7.31
CA LEU A 122 19.97 -6.17 7.30
C LEU A 122 19.99 -4.73 6.76
N MET A 123 20.92 -3.90 7.27
CA MET A 123 21.03 -2.50 6.87
C MET A 123 21.42 -2.31 5.40
N ARG A 124 22.32 -3.14 4.87
CA ARG A 124 22.73 -3.09 3.46
C ARG A 124 21.61 -3.58 2.54
N GLY A 125 20.90 -4.65 2.94
CA GLY A 125 19.72 -5.12 2.21
C GLY A 125 18.60 -4.08 2.17
N LEU A 126 18.36 -3.38 3.29
CA LEU A 126 17.43 -2.25 3.36
C LEU A 126 17.86 -1.13 2.42
N VAL A 127 19.10 -0.63 2.50
CA VAL A 127 19.54 0.48 1.65
C VAL A 127 19.46 0.12 0.15
N LEU A 128 19.92 -1.08 -0.23
CA LEU A 128 19.94 -1.51 -1.63
C LEU A 128 18.54 -1.74 -2.23
N THR A 129 17.51 -1.90 -1.41
CA THR A 129 16.13 -2.12 -1.89
C THR A 129 15.23 -0.92 -1.64
N VAL A 130 15.27 -0.32 -0.44
CA VAL A 130 14.49 0.86 -0.10
C VAL A 130 14.86 2.05 -0.99
N VAL A 131 16.15 2.35 -1.16
CA VAL A 131 16.57 3.61 -1.82
C VAL A 131 16.17 3.65 -3.30
N PRO A 132 16.49 2.65 -4.15
CA PRO A 132 16.11 2.72 -5.56
C PRO A 132 14.60 2.77 -5.76
N ILE A 133 13.85 2.08 -4.91
CA ILE A 133 12.39 2.01 -4.98
C ILE A 133 11.75 3.30 -4.50
N VAL A 134 12.20 3.88 -3.39
CA VAL A 134 11.73 5.20 -2.94
C VAL A 134 12.06 6.25 -4.00
N VAL A 135 13.24 6.21 -4.62
CA VAL A 135 13.62 7.13 -5.72
C VAL A 135 12.70 6.94 -6.93
N PHE A 136 12.45 5.70 -7.36
CA PHE A 136 11.55 5.41 -8.47
C PHE A 136 10.12 5.86 -8.19
N LEU A 137 9.61 5.57 -7.00
CA LEU A 137 8.27 5.96 -6.58
C LEU A 137 8.15 7.49 -6.44
N LEU A 138 9.14 8.16 -5.85
CA LEU A 138 9.21 9.62 -5.79
C LEU A 138 9.28 10.24 -7.18
N ALA A 139 9.97 9.63 -8.15
CA ALA A 139 10.00 10.09 -9.53
C ALA A 139 8.60 10.03 -10.17
N GLY A 140 7.82 8.99 -9.91
CA GLY A 140 6.44 8.87 -10.38
C GLY A 140 5.51 9.94 -9.80
N PHE A 141 5.67 10.31 -8.52
CA PHE A 141 4.90 11.36 -7.87
C PHE A 141 5.54 12.76 -7.98
N HIS A 142 6.74 12.89 -8.57
CA HIS A 142 7.53 14.12 -8.58
C HIS A 142 6.76 15.34 -9.10
N PRO A 143 6.01 15.27 -10.23
CA PRO A 143 5.27 16.43 -10.72
C PRO A 143 4.22 16.95 -9.73
N ILE A 144 3.58 16.02 -9.00
CA ILE A 144 2.55 16.31 -7.97
C ILE A 144 3.20 16.92 -6.72
N LEU A 145 4.38 16.44 -6.34
CA LEU A 145 5.12 16.94 -5.18
C LEU A 145 5.72 18.32 -5.44
N GLN A 146 6.24 18.56 -6.64
CA GLN A 146 6.91 19.81 -7.01
C GLN A 146 5.92 20.96 -7.23
N ASN A 147 4.76 20.69 -7.84
CA ASN A 147 3.76 21.71 -8.13
C ASN A 147 2.41 21.32 -7.49
N PRO A 148 1.97 22.00 -6.43
CA PRO A 148 0.68 21.74 -5.80
C PRO A 148 -0.49 21.81 -6.79
N ARG A 149 -0.39 22.65 -7.82
CA ARG A 149 -1.41 22.84 -8.85
C ARG A 149 -1.28 21.89 -10.03
N TYR A 150 -0.35 20.93 -10.00
CA TYR A 150 -0.05 20.04 -11.14
C TYR A 150 -1.30 19.40 -11.74
N LEU A 151 -2.21 18.88 -10.90
CA LEU A 151 -3.45 18.25 -11.35
C LEU A 151 -4.36 19.20 -12.15
N TYR A 152 -4.24 20.51 -11.97
CA TYR A 152 -5.00 21.55 -12.69
C TYR A 152 -4.27 22.13 -13.91
N THR A 153 -2.98 21.83 -14.07
CA THR A 153 -2.13 22.40 -15.12
C THR A 153 -1.75 21.36 -16.18
N THR A 154 -2.37 20.18 -16.14
CA THR A 154 -2.15 19.17 -17.18
C THR A 154 -2.77 19.62 -18.50
N PRO A 155 -2.23 19.15 -19.65
CA PRO A 155 -2.80 19.41 -20.97
C PRO A 155 -4.29 19.08 -21.05
N ASP A 156 -4.67 17.89 -20.56
CA ASP A 156 -6.06 17.41 -20.50
C ASP A 156 -6.99 18.41 -19.80
N VAL A 157 -6.61 18.89 -18.62
CA VAL A 157 -7.44 19.84 -17.85
C VAL A 157 -7.42 21.23 -18.46
N THR A 158 -6.30 21.65 -19.06
CA THR A 158 -6.19 22.96 -19.70
C THR A 158 -7.07 23.04 -20.94
N ASP A 159 -6.99 22.04 -21.82
CA ASP A 159 -7.85 21.93 -23.00
C ASP A 159 -9.32 21.83 -22.59
N PHE A 160 -9.64 20.99 -21.59
CA PHE A 160 -11.00 20.85 -21.07
C PHE A 160 -11.61 22.18 -20.65
N ARG A 161 -10.88 23.04 -19.93
CA ARG A 161 -11.40 24.35 -19.50
C ARG A 161 -11.68 25.29 -20.67
N ILE A 162 -10.95 25.17 -21.77
CA ILE A 162 -11.18 25.95 -23.00
C ILE A 162 -12.44 25.42 -23.69
N VAL A 163 -12.56 24.10 -23.82
CA VAL A 163 -13.73 23.42 -24.40
C VAL A 163 -14.99 23.71 -23.60
N ASP A 164 -14.96 23.56 -22.28
CA ASP A 164 -16.08 23.80 -21.37
C ASP A 164 -16.62 25.23 -21.49
N ARG A 165 -15.73 26.22 -21.52
CA ARG A 165 -16.14 27.62 -21.71
C ARG A 165 -16.86 27.82 -23.05
N ALA A 166 -16.27 27.33 -24.13
CA ALA A 166 -16.85 27.49 -25.47
C ALA A 166 -18.18 26.72 -25.62
N TRP A 167 -18.27 25.53 -25.02
CA TRP A 167 -19.50 24.74 -24.98
C TRP A 167 -20.62 25.48 -24.27
N VAL A 168 -20.37 26.01 -23.07
CA VAL A 168 -21.36 26.76 -22.29
C VAL A 168 -21.79 28.04 -23.02
N GLU A 169 -20.87 28.74 -23.67
CA GLU A 169 -21.17 29.93 -24.47
C GLU A 169 -22.07 29.58 -25.67
N LEU A 170 -21.72 28.57 -26.46
CA LEU A 170 -22.51 28.13 -27.60
C LEU A 170 -23.89 27.61 -27.19
N PHE A 171 -23.97 26.84 -26.10
CA PHE A 171 -25.25 26.35 -25.57
C PHE A 171 -26.17 27.50 -25.16
N ARG A 172 -25.61 28.59 -24.60
CA ARG A 172 -26.37 29.80 -24.26
C ARG A 172 -26.84 30.57 -25.50
N GLU A 173 -26.04 30.57 -26.56
CA GLU A 173 -26.38 31.26 -27.82
C GLU A 173 -27.45 30.50 -28.62
N SER A 174 -27.33 29.17 -28.76
CA SER A 174 -28.21 28.34 -29.59
C SER A 174 -29.43 27.79 -28.85
N GLY A 175 -29.35 27.65 -27.52
CA GLY A 175 -30.35 26.93 -26.72
C GLY A 175 -30.36 25.41 -26.95
N SER A 176 -29.39 24.87 -27.71
CA SER A 176 -29.25 23.45 -28.03
C SER A 176 -27.83 22.96 -27.75
N GLU A 177 -27.69 21.66 -27.57
CA GLU A 177 -26.38 21.03 -27.40
C GLU A 177 -25.46 21.33 -28.62
N PRO A 178 -24.27 21.95 -28.42
CA PRO A 178 -23.36 22.27 -29.50
C PRO A 178 -22.74 21.01 -30.11
N SER A 179 -22.50 21.01 -31.42
CA SER A 179 -21.67 19.96 -32.03
C SER A 179 -20.19 20.18 -31.72
N ALA A 180 -19.43 19.09 -31.65
CA ALA A 180 -17.97 19.16 -31.44
C ALA A 180 -17.26 20.02 -32.51
N GLU A 181 -17.77 20.03 -33.73
CA GLU A 181 -17.26 20.86 -34.84
C GLU A 181 -17.49 22.35 -34.56
N ALA A 182 -18.69 22.75 -34.15
CA ALA A 182 -19.01 24.14 -33.82
C ALA A 182 -18.13 24.66 -32.67
N VAL A 183 -17.86 23.81 -31.68
CA VAL A 183 -16.95 24.12 -30.57
C VAL A 183 -15.51 24.27 -31.08
N ALA A 184 -15.05 23.34 -31.91
CA ALA A 184 -13.70 23.33 -32.48
C ALA A 184 -13.41 24.54 -33.40
N GLU A 185 -14.43 25.12 -34.03
CA GLU A 185 -14.31 26.35 -34.82
C GLU A 185 -14.03 27.57 -33.94
N ARG A 186 -14.60 27.63 -32.73
CA ARG A 186 -14.53 28.80 -31.83
C ARG A 186 -13.27 28.82 -30.96
N ILE A 187 -12.54 27.71 -30.85
CA ILE A 187 -11.41 27.59 -29.92
C ILE A 187 -10.06 27.40 -30.63
N GLY A 188 -9.01 27.89 -29.97
CA GLY A 188 -7.62 27.54 -30.26
C GLY A 188 -7.13 26.51 -29.26
N LEU A 189 -6.87 25.27 -29.71
CA LEU A 189 -6.25 24.23 -28.88
C LEU A 189 -4.78 24.06 -29.22
N SER A 190 -4.00 23.78 -28.19
CA SER A 190 -2.55 23.68 -28.28
C SER A 190 -2.13 22.24 -28.54
N ARG A 191 -1.05 22.06 -29.31
CA ARG A 191 -0.30 20.81 -29.32
C ARG A 191 0.67 20.81 -28.14
N TRP A 192 0.66 19.72 -27.38
CA TRP A 192 1.44 19.58 -26.15
C TRP A 192 2.57 18.55 -26.31
N ASP A 193 3.73 18.86 -25.74
CA ASP A 193 4.82 17.92 -25.45
C ASP A 193 5.08 17.94 -23.95
N GLY A 194 4.52 16.95 -23.23
CA GLY A 194 4.41 16.99 -21.79
C GLY A 194 3.61 18.22 -21.33
N LEU A 195 4.23 19.12 -20.56
CA LEU A 195 3.62 20.38 -20.11
C LEU A 195 3.94 21.59 -21.02
N LYS A 196 4.72 21.40 -22.09
CA LYS A 196 5.14 22.49 -22.98
C LYS A 196 4.20 22.57 -24.17
N ARG A 197 3.77 23.78 -24.51
CA ARG A 197 3.05 24.07 -25.77
C ARG A 197 4.05 24.13 -26.92
N VAL A 198 3.86 23.30 -27.94
CA VAL A 198 4.76 23.18 -29.11
C VAL A 198 4.12 23.69 -30.40
N GLY A 199 2.79 23.88 -30.41
CA GLY A 199 2.09 24.41 -31.57
C GLY A 199 0.59 24.48 -31.34
N GLU A 200 -0.16 24.52 -32.43
CA GLU A 200 -1.63 24.47 -32.44
C GLU A 200 -2.11 23.22 -33.15
N LEU A 201 -3.27 22.71 -32.73
CA LEU A 201 -3.93 21.60 -33.39
C LEU A 201 -4.60 22.06 -34.68
N THR A 202 -4.51 21.24 -35.72
CA THR A 202 -5.29 21.43 -36.95
C THR A 202 -6.79 21.32 -36.65
N HIS A 203 -7.65 21.87 -37.51
CA HIS A 203 -9.10 21.82 -37.25
C HIS A 203 -9.62 20.39 -37.02
N LYS A 204 -9.20 19.42 -37.83
CA LYS A 204 -9.55 18.00 -37.65
C LYS A 204 -9.10 17.45 -36.28
N GLU A 205 -7.88 17.77 -35.85
CA GLU A 205 -7.35 17.36 -34.54
C GLU A 205 -8.11 18.05 -33.40
N LYS A 206 -8.52 19.31 -33.57
CA LYS A 206 -9.36 20.03 -32.59
C LYS A 206 -10.71 19.33 -32.41
N THR A 207 -11.39 18.98 -33.50
CA THR A 207 -12.68 18.28 -33.43
C THR A 207 -12.55 16.95 -32.71
N MET A 208 -11.55 16.15 -33.05
CA MET A 208 -11.27 14.88 -32.34
C MET A 208 -11.01 15.11 -30.86
N ARG A 209 -10.23 16.14 -30.51
CA ARG A 209 -9.92 16.48 -29.13
C ARG A 209 -11.16 16.94 -28.34
N VAL A 210 -12.06 17.70 -28.98
CA VAL A 210 -13.34 18.08 -28.37
C VAL A 210 -14.19 16.83 -28.10
N MET A 211 -14.31 15.91 -29.07
CA MET A 211 -15.04 14.65 -28.87
C MET A 211 -14.45 13.77 -27.77
N GLU A 212 -13.13 13.77 -27.59
CA GLU A 212 -12.48 13.07 -26.49
C GLU A 212 -12.85 13.64 -25.11
N LEU A 213 -13.01 14.97 -25.04
CA LEU A 213 -13.25 15.73 -23.82
C LEU A 213 -14.74 15.90 -23.49
N GLU A 214 -15.60 15.79 -24.48
CA GLU A 214 -17.05 15.92 -24.38
C GLU A 214 -17.66 15.10 -23.21
N PRO A 215 -17.30 13.82 -22.98
CA PRO A 215 -17.83 13.06 -21.85
C PRO A 215 -17.58 13.72 -20.48
N TYR A 216 -16.53 14.53 -20.34
CA TYR A 216 -16.19 15.19 -19.08
C TYR A 216 -16.99 16.47 -18.83
N LEU A 217 -17.70 17.00 -19.85
CA LEU A 217 -18.52 18.21 -19.74
C LEU A 217 -19.82 17.96 -18.95
N PHE A 218 -20.20 16.70 -18.77
CA PHE A 218 -21.46 16.32 -18.13
C PHE A 218 -21.29 16.04 -16.64
N GLY A 219 -22.06 16.77 -15.81
CA GLY A 219 -22.15 16.54 -14.37
C GLY A 219 -20.79 16.57 -13.66
N ASP A 220 -20.51 15.52 -12.89
CA ASP A 220 -19.31 15.38 -12.06
C ASP A 220 -18.13 14.70 -12.78
N ASN A 221 -18.25 14.42 -14.08
CA ASN A 221 -17.24 13.66 -14.83
C ASN A 221 -15.88 14.37 -14.87
N TYR A 222 -15.84 15.71 -14.84
CA TYR A 222 -14.61 16.50 -14.81
C TYR A 222 -13.66 16.13 -13.65
N HIS A 223 -14.17 15.61 -12.53
CA HIS A 223 -13.34 15.13 -11.42
C HIS A 223 -12.40 14.00 -11.86
N LEU A 224 -12.86 13.11 -12.73
CA LEU A 224 -12.06 11.99 -13.25
C LEU A 224 -10.86 12.50 -14.04
N LEU A 225 -11.07 13.54 -14.85
CA LEU A 225 -10.01 14.16 -15.64
C LEU A 225 -8.93 14.79 -14.74
N ILE A 226 -9.33 15.47 -13.67
CA ILE A 226 -8.41 16.10 -12.71
C ILE A 226 -7.58 15.05 -11.96
N PHE A 227 -8.19 13.94 -11.53
CA PHE A 227 -7.51 12.90 -10.76
C PHE A 227 -6.77 11.86 -11.62
N LYS A 228 -6.97 11.85 -12.93
CA LYS A 228 -6.31 10.93 -13.87
C LYS A 228 -4.78 10.86 -13.70
N PRO A 229 -4.03 11.96 -13.54
CA PRO A 229 -2.57 11.88 -13.33
C PRO A 229 -2.20 11.23 -12.01
N LEU A 230 -2.98 11.47 -10.95
CA LEU A 230 -2.76 10.85 -9.63
C LEU A 230 -3.03 9.35 -9.72
N ASN A 231 -4.13 8.94 -10.35
CA ASN A 231 -4.47 7.53 -10.57
C ASN A 231 -3.41 6.82 -11.42
N ALA A 232 -2.89 7.47 -12.47
CA ALA A 232 -1.82 6.93 -13.30
C ALA A 232 -0.51 6.70 -12.49
N ALA A 233 -0.14 7.66 -11.61
CA ALA A 233 1.01 7.52 -10.72
C ALA A 233 0.82 6.34 -9.75
N TRP A 234 -0.37 6.20 -9.17
CA TRP A 234 -0.74 5.07 -8.31
C TRP A 234 -0.69 3.72 -9.02
N SER A 235 -1.24 3.65 -10.24
CA SER A 235 -1.21 2.44 -11.07
C SER A 235 0.23 2.02 -11.35
N THR A 236 1.07 2.96 -11.78
CA THR A 236 2.50 2.72 -12.07
C THR A 236 3.25 2.24 -10.84
N ALA A 237 3.05 2.91 -9.69
CA ALA A 237 3.66 2.54 -8.42
C ALA A 237 3.25 1.11 -7.99
N SER A 238 1.97 0.78 -8.12
CA SER A 238 1.41 -0.53 -7.75
C SER A 238 1.87 -1.64 -8.69
N LEU A 239 1.98 -1.35 -9.98
CA LEU A 239 2.53 -2.27 -10.97
C LEU A 239 4.01 -2.56 -10.69
N ALA A 240 4.81 -1.54 -10.41
CA ALA A 240 6.21 -1.71 -10.03
C ALA A 240 6.35 -2.56 -8.77
N GLY A 241 5.54 -2.30 -7.74
CA GLY A 241 5.47 -3.14 -6.54
C GLY A 241 5.13 -4.59 -6.86
N SER A 242 4.15 -4.82 -7.74
CA SER A 242 3.73 -6.15 -8.17
C SER A 242 4.83 -6.90 -8.92
N VAL A 243 5.52 -6.25 -9.86
CA VAL A 243 6.62 -6.85 -10.62
C VAL A 243 7.77 -7.25 -9.70
N VAL A 244 8.12 -6.38 -8.75
CA VAL A 244 9.17 -6.65 -7.77
C VAL A 244 8.77 -7.81 -6.86
N LEU A 245 7.55 -7.81 -6.32
CA LEU A 245 7.02 -8.91 -5.52
C LEU A 245 6.98 -10.24 -6.28
N LEU A 246 6.56 -10.22 -7.55
CA LEU A 246 6.54 -11.40 -8.40
C LEU A 246 7.94 -11.93 -8.64
N GLY A 247 8.90 -11.06 -8.99
CA GLY A 247 10.30 -11.43 -9.13
C GLY A 247 10.86 -12.07 -7.86
N PHE A 248 10.50 -11.53 -6.68
CA PHE A 248 10.88 -12.11 -5.39
C PHE A 248 10.23 -13.48 -5.11
N ILE A 249 8.96 -13.66 -5.48
CA ILE A 249 8.27 -14.94 -5.34
C ILE A 249 8.87 -15.98 -6.31
N LEU A 250 9.20 -15.60 -7.54
CA LEU A 250 9.85 -16.50 -8.50
C LEU A 250 11.25 -16.90 -8.02
N PHE A 251 12.05 -15.95 -7.52
CA PHE A 251 13.35 -16.26 -6.92
C PHE A 251 13.21 -17.19 -5.70
N TRP A 252 12.14 -17.05 -4.90
CA TRP A 252 11.89 -17.96 -3.79
C TRP A 252 11.70 -19.41 -4.24
N PHE A 253 10.97 -19.66 -5.33
CA PHE A 253 10.84 -21.03 -5.84
C PHE A 253 12.17 -21.64 -6.28
N ILE A 254 13.18 -20.80 -6.53
CA ILE A 254 14.52 -21.22 -6.97
C ILE A 254 15.51 -21.30 -5.79
N GLY A 255 15.29 -20.57 -4.69
CA GLY A 255 16.23 -20.43 -3.57
C GLY A 255 15.68 -20.84 -2.19
N GLU A 256 16.45 -21.63 -1.44
CA GLU A 256 16.14 -21.99 -0.05
C GLU A 256 16.33 -20.79 0.89
N SER A 257 15.27 -20.04 1.13
CA SER A 257 15.28 -19.00 2.17
C SER A 257 14.60 -19.54 3.44
N PRO A 258 15.30 -19.61 4.60
CA PRO A 258 14.68 -19.87 5.89
C PRO A 258 13.83 -18.64 6.26
N ARG A 259 12.51 -18.83 6.24
CA ARG A 259 11.53 -17.78 6.53
C ARG A 259 10.77 -18.15 7.79
N GLY A 260 10.42 -17.14 8.59
CA GLY A 260 9.54 -17.32 9.74
C GLY A 260 8.15 -17.75 9.29
N VAL A 261 7.41 -18.42 10.18
CA VAL A 261 6.06 -18.93 9.91
C VAL A 261 5.11 -17.81 9.43
N TYR A 262 4.28 -18.12 8.43
CA TYR A 262 3.26 -17.27 7.77
C TYR A 262 3.74 -16.17 6.81
N PHE A 263 5.03 -15.84 6.75
CA PHE A 263 5.49 -14.68 5.97
C PHE A 263 5.39 -14.84 4.45
N ASP A 264 5.48 -16.06 3.97
CA ASP A 264 5.18 -16.45 2.60
C ASP A 264 3.73 -16.13 2.20
N ARG A 265 2.77 -16.37 3.10
CA ARG A 265 1.35 -16.06 2.86
C ARG A 265 1.12 -14.55 2.90
N ILE A 266 1.77 -13.86 3.83
CA ILE A 266 1.77 -12.40 3.89
C ILE A 266 2.30 -11.83 2.57
N THR A 267 3.40 -12.38 2.03
CA THR A 267 3.99 -11.91 0.77
C THR A 267 3.07 -12.15 -0.43
N ILE A 268 2.44 -13.33 -0.53
CA ILE A 268 1.46 -13.62 -1.59
C ILE A 268 0.27 -12.66 -1.50
N LEU A 269 -0.24 -12.42 -0.29
CA LEU A 269 -1.38 -11.54 -0.11
C LEU A 269 -1.03 -10.07 -0.42
N LEU A 270 0.20 -9.64 -0.15
CA LEU A 270 0.71 -8.34 -0.59
C LEU A 270 0.83 -8.25 -2.12
N LEU A 271 1.23 -9.33 -2.79
CA LEU A 271 1.23 -9.36 -4.26
C LEU A 271 -0.21 -9.20 -4.78
N CYS A 272 -1.16 -9.95 -4.25
CA CYS A 272 -2.57 -9.81 -4.62
C CYS A 272 -3.06 -8.38 -4.38
N PHE A 273 -2.74 -7.79 -3.23
CA PHE A 273 -3.07 -6.40 -2.92
C PHE A 273 -2.49 -5.43 -3.96
N SER A 274 -1.17 -5.49 -4.23
CA SER A 274 -0.52 -4.59 -5.20
C SER A 274 -1.05 -4.77 -6.63
N VAL A 275 -1.39 -6.00 -7.05
CA VAL A 275 -1.96 -6.27 -8.38
C VAL A 275 -3.38 -5.71 -8.48
N PHE A 276 -4.20 -5.91 -7.45
CA PHE A 276 -5.56 -5.35 -7.44
C PHE A 276 -5.54 -3.83 -7.46
N GLU A 277 -4.66 -3.19 -6.67
CA GLU A 277 -4.52 -1.72 -6.69
C GLU A 277 -4.02 -1.22 -8.06
N ALA A 278 -3.06 -1.90 -8.70
CA ALA A 278 -2.60 -1.54 -10.04
C ALA A 278 -3.74 -1.59 -11.06
N PHE A 279 -4.51 -2.68 -11.07
CA PHE A 279 -5.67 -2.81 -11.95
C PHE A 279 -6.73 -1.75 -11.64
N HIS A 280 -7.03 -1.53 -10.37
CA HIS A 280 -8.02 -0.58 -9.90
C HIS A 280 -7.73 0.85 -10.37
N PHE A 281 -6.52 1.33 -10.11
CA PHE A 281 -6.11 2.68 -10.51
C PHE A 281 -5.90 2.82 -12.01
N SER A 282 -5.53 1.74 -12.72
CA SER A 282 -5.48 1.74 -14.18
C SER A 282 -6.87 1.95 -14.78
N VAL A 283 -7.87 1.18 -14.33
CA VAL A 283 -9.26 1.33 -14.77
C VAL A 283 -9.77 2.75 -14.47
N TYR A 284 -9.44 3.31 -13.31
CA TYR A 284 -9.83 4.67 -12.96
C TYR A 284 -9.22 5.77 -13.80
N ALA A 285 -8.02 5.56 -14.34
CA ALA A 285 -7.41 6.51 -15.25
C ALA A 285 -8.09 6.53 -16.64
N GLU A 286 -8.88 5.49 -16.95
CA GLU A 286 -9.53 5.31 -18.25
C GLU A 286 -11.04 5.60 -18.24
N LEU A 287 -11.69 5.54 -17.07
CA LEU A 287 -13.12 5.83 -16.96
C LEU A 287 -13.44 7.30 -17.26
N LYS A 288 -14.50 7.51 -18.04
CA LYS A 288 -15.00 8.83 -18.43
C LYS A 288 -16.29 9.24 -17.71
N GLU A 289 -17.01 8.27 -17.14
CA GLU A 289 -18.28 8.49 -16.44
C GLU A 289 -18.13 8.32 -14.93
N HIS A 290 -18.59 9.31 -14.16
CA HIS A 290 -18.50 9.34 -12.70
C HIS A 290 -19.34 8.25 -12.04
N THR A 291 -20.52 7.93 -12.60
CA THR A 291 -21.38 6.84 -12.08
C THR A 291 -20.73 5.47 -12.26
N ALA A 292 -20.10 5.21 -13.41
CA ALA A 292 -19.30 4.01 -13.64
C ALA A 292 -18.10 3.98 -12.67
N TYR A 293 -17.40 5.12 -12.54
CA TYR A 293 -16.32 5.27 -11.58
C TYR A 293 -16.74 4.89 -10.16
N LEU A 294 -17.87 5.40 -9.64
CA LEU A 294 -18.34 5.05 -8.29
C LEU A 294 -18.67 3.56 -8.11
N ARG A 295 -19.07 2.85 -9.18
CA ARG A 295 -19.32 1.40 -9.12
C ARG A 295 -18.01 0.61 -9.05
N TYR A 296 -17.07 0.87 -9.95
CA TYR A 296 -15.74 0.22 -9.94
C TYR A 296 -14.95 0.60 -8.69
N PHE A 297 -15.01 1.89 -8.34
CA PHE A 297 -15.23 2.46 -7.01
C PHE A 297 -15.15 1.47 -5.85
N ASN A 298 -16.36 1.11 -5.48
CA ASN A 298 -16.69 0.23 -4.39
C ASN A 298 -16.12 -1.17 -4.60
N ILE A 299 -16.17 -1.73 -5.82
CA ILE A 299 -15.69 -3.10 -6.09
C ILE A 299 -14.23 -3.26 -5.69
N GLY A 300 -13.33 -2.44 -6.21
CA GLY A 300 -11.93 -2.60 -5.84
C GLY A 300 -11.67 -2.19 -4.40
N ALA A 301 -12.40 -1.22 -3.86
CA ALA A 301 -12.30 -0.89 -2.45
C ALA A 301 -12.71 -2.09 -1.53
N PHE A 302 -13.68 -2.92 -1.92
CA PHE A 302 -14.02 -4.20 -1.27
C PHE A 302 -12.91 -5.24 -1.40
N LEU A 303 -12.30 -5.38 -2.58
CA LEU A 303 -11.18 -6.31 -2.80
C LEU A 303 -9.96 -5.93 -1.96
N SER A 304 -9.63 -4.64 -1.89
CA SER A 304 -8.57 -4.10 -1.04
C SER A 304 -8.89 -4.30 0.44
N LEU A 305 -10.15 -4.12 0.86
CA LEU A 305 -10.56 -4.41 2.23
C LEU A 305 -10.39 -5.90 2.57
N PHE A 306 -10.81 -6.81 1.69
CA PHE A 306 -10.70 -8.25 1.90
C PHE A 306 -9.25 -8.70 2.06
N THR A 307 -8.35 -8.18 1.22
CA THR A 307 -6.91 -8.48 1.32
C THR A 307 -6.30 -7.91 2.60
N VAL A 308 -6.68 -6.72 3.05
CA VAL A 308 -6.23 -6.17 4.35
C VAL A 308 -6.75 -7.00 5.52
N VAL A 309 -8.01 -7.47 5.50
CA VAL A 309 -8.55 -8.38 6.51
C VAL A 309 -7.76 -9.68 6.56
N GLY A 310 -7.41 -10.25 5.41
CA GLY A 310 -6.53 -11.42 5.33
C GLY A 310 -5.15 -11.16 5.95
N LEU A 311 -4.56 -9.98 5.71
CA LEU A 311 -3.29 -9.58 6.33
C LEU A 311 -3.41 -9.51 7.86
N ILE A 312 -4.48 -8.91 8.37
CA ILE A 312 -4.76 -8.85 9.82
C ILE A 312 -4.81 -10.26 10.41
N VAL A 313 -5.54 -11.19 9.79
CA VAL A 313 -5.64 -12.57 10.25
C VAL A 313 -4.25 -13.22 10.30
N LEU A 314 -3.45 -13.10 9.24
CA LEU A 314 -2.10 -13.68 9.20
C LEU A 314 -1.16 -13.06 10.25
N PHE A 315 -1.21 -11.74 10.45
CA PHE A 315 -0.41 -11.07 11.48
C PHE A 315 -0.86 -11.42 12.90
N LEU A 316 -2.16 -11.62 13.13
CA LEU A 316 -2.69 -12.12 14.40
C LEU A 316 -2.24 -13.56 14.68
N LEU A 317 -2.26 -14.44 13.67
CA LEU A 317 -1.72 -15.79 13.78
C LEU A 317 -0.22 -15.77 14.11
N ARG A 318 0.56 -14.90 13.42
CA ARG A 318 1.97 -14.70 13.73
C ARG A 318 2.19 -14.19 15.16
N LEU A 319 1.40 -13.22 15.61
CA LEU A 319 1.48 -12.70 16.97
C LEU A 319 1.20 -13.79 18.01
N ARG A 320 0.13 -14.57 17.83
CA ARG A 320 -0.17 -15.72 18.70
C ARG A 320 0.97 -16.74 18.69
N PHE A 321 1.52 -17.03 17.52
CA PHE A 321 2.63 -17.96 17.36
C PHE A 321 3.88 -17.52 18.14
N VAL A 322 4.31 -16.26 17.99
CA VAL A 322 5.49 -15.72 18.68
C VAL A 322 5.30 -15.66 20.20
N LEU A 323 4.08 -15.39 20.66
CA LEU A 323 3.74 -15.37 22.09
C LEU A 323 3.64 -16.78 22.70
N SER A 324 3.43 -17.83 21.89
CA SER A 324 3.31 -19.22 22.36
C SER A 324 4.68 -19.87 22.64
N LEU A 325 4.77 -20.68 23.69
CA LEU A 325 5.99 -21.45 24.02
C LEU A 325 6.35 -22.43 22.91
N GLU A 326 5.34 -23.11 22.36
CA GLU A 326 5.50 -24.07 21.27
C GLU A 326 6.00 -23.37 20.00
N GLY A 327 5.54 -22.13 19.71
CA GLY A 327 5.95 -21.38 18.53
C GLY A 327 7.38 -20.87 18.63
N GLN A 328 7.82 -20.45 19.82
CA GLN A 328 9.23 -20.11 20.05
C GLN A 328 10.16 -21.31 19.84
N TYR A 329 9.75 -22.49 20.30
CA TYR A 329 10.48 -23.73 20.04
C TYR A 329 10.49 -24.06 18.54
N TYR A 330 9.36 -23.95 17.87
CA TYR A 330 9.24 -24.24 16.44
C TYR A 330 10.08 -23.30 15.56
N GLU A 331 10.05 -21.99 15.84
CA GLU A 331 10.88 -21.00 15.13
C GLU A 331 12.37 -21.29 15.32
N SER A 332 12.79 -21.72 16.52
CA SER A 332 14.17 -22.12 16.77
C SER A 332 14.58 -23.36 15.95
N ARG A 333 13.63 -24.28 15.72
CA ARG A 333 13.85 -25.48 14.91
C ARG A 333 13.84 -25.19 13.41
N LEU A 334 12.93 -24.34 12.92
CA LEU A 334 12.92 -23.86 11.54
C LEU A 334 14.22 -23.17 11.15
N ASN A 335 14.82 -22.41 12.06
CA ASN A 335 16.11 -21.76 11.84
C ASN A 335 17.28 -22.76 11.81
N GLY A 336 17.13 -23.95 12.40
CA GLY A 336 18.16 -24.99 12.44
C GLY A 336 18.01 -26.11 11.39
N ASP A 337 16.79 -26.41 10.96
CA ASP A 337 16.46 -27.42 9.95
C ASP A 337 15.18 -27.01 9.19
N SER A 338 15.35 -26.22 8.13
CA SER A 338 14.24 -25.60 7.40
C SER A 338 13.62 -26.49 6.31
N ILE A 339 14.19 -27.67 6.06
CA ILE A 339 13.81 -28.60 4.98
C ILE A 339 12.78 -29.62 5.49
N ARG A 340 12.92 -30.08 6.74
CA ARG A 340 12.09 -31.15 7.31
C ARG A 340 10.90 -30.67 8.12
N ILE A 341 10.82 -29.36 8.36
CA ILE A 341 9.81 -28.75 9.22
C ILE A 341 8.91 -27.89 8.34
N SER A 342 7.60 -28.16 8.42
CA SER A 342 6.59 -27.37 7.71
C SER A 342 6.73 -25.89 8.04
N ARG A 343 6.38 -25.02 7.10
CA ARG A 343 6.27 -23.56 7.38
C ARG A 343 4.84 -23.17 7.74
N TRP A 344 3.98 -24.18 7.88
CA TRP A 344 2.62 -24.11 8.38
C TRP A 344 2.58 -24.60 9.80
N ARG A 345 1.85 -23.85 10.61
CA ARG A 345 1.32 -24.33 11.87
C ARG A 345 -0.15 -24.00 11.87
N ASP A 346 -0.97 -24.99 11.58
CA ASP A 346 -2.41 -24.87 11.76
C ASP A 346 -2.85 -25.53 13.09
N SER A 347 -4.13 -25.43 13.42
CA SER A 347 -4.69 -26.07 14.60
C SER A 347 -4.55 -27.61 14.59
N MET A 348 -4.34 -28.20 13.42
CA MET A 348 -4.15 -29.65 13.25
C MET A 348 -2.69 -30.03 13.55
N ASP A 349 -1.72 -29.21 13.19
CA ASP A 349 -0.33 -29.33 13.64
C ASP A 349 -0.22 -29.19 15.16
N ASP A 350 -0.96 -28.23 15.75
CA ASP A 350 -1.04 -28.07 17.21
C ASP A 350 -1.66 -29.27 17.89
N TYR A 351 -2.72 -29.83 17.30
CA TYR A 351 -3.35 -31.04 17.78
C TYR A 351 -2.39 -32.23 17.70
N ILE A 352 -1.70 -32.43 16.57
CA ILE A 352 -0.73 -33.52 16.39
C ILE A 352 0.44 -33.38 17.35
N ILE A 353 1.01 -32.17 17.49
CA ILE A 353 2.11 -31.92 18.43
C ILE A 353 1.65 -32.20 19.85
N ARG A 354 0.50 -31.69 20.29
CA ARG A 354 -0.01 -31.93 21.65
C ARG A 354 -0.39 -33.38 21.91
N ARG A 355 -0.85 -34.11 20.89
CA ARG A 355 -1.34 -35.48 21.02
C ARG A 355 -0.23 -36.52 20.92
N PHE A 356 0.80 -36.27 20.11
CA PHE A 356 1.86 -37.23 19.82
C PHE A 356 3.21 -36.85 20.42
N PHE A 357 3.47 -35.56 20.68
CA PHE A 357 4.67 -35.09 21.34
C PHE A 357 4.30 -34.54 22.71
N ASN A 358 4.51 -35.35 23.74
CA ASN A 358 4.28 -35.00 25.15
C ASN A 358 5.22 -33.86 25.58
N ALA A 359 4.93 -32.63 25.16
CA ALA A 359 5.73 -31.46 25.43
C ALA A 359 5.41 -30.98 26.85
N ASN A 360 6.07 -31.56 27.84
CA ASN A 360 6.01 -31.04 29.20
C ASN A 360 6.58 -29.60 29.18
N PRO A 361 5.74 -28.55 29.32
CA PRO A 361 6.14 -27.16 29.05
C PRO A 361 7.18 -26.63 30.06
N TYR A 362 7.36 -27.33 31.18
CA TYR A 362 8.30 -26.96 32.23
C TYR A 362 9.75 -27.39 31.94
N LYS A 363 10.00 -28.43 31.13
CA LYS A 363 11.38 -28.89 30.83
C LYS A 363 12.15 -27.96 29.89
N ASN A 364 11.46 -27.21 29.03
CA ASN A 364 12.11 -26.35 28.02
C ASN A 364 12.40 -24.91 28.50
N ARG A 365 11.87 -24.49 29.65
CA ARG A 365 12.20 -23.19 30.27
C ARG A 365 13.63 -23.10 30.80
N PHE A 366 14.26 -24.24 31.07
CA PHE A 366 15.61 -24.30 31.64
C PHE A 366 16.73 -24.52 30.61
N LEU A 367 16.40 -24.85 29.36
CA LEU A 367 17.38 -25.08 28.29
C LEU A 367 17.65 -23.84 27.41
N THR A 368 16.92 -22.74 27.63
CA THR A 368 17.07 -21.49 26.87
C THR A 368 17.88 -20.42 27.58
N ARG A 369 18.43 -20.72 28.76
CA ARG A 369 19.34 -19.85 29.52
C ARG A 369 20.71 -20.50 29.61
N ASP A 370 21.37 -20.66 28.46
CA ASP A 370 22.83 -20.74 28.28
C ASP A 370 23.18 -21.24 26.86
N SER A 371 23.00 -20.39 25.86
CA SER A 371 23.61 -20.61 24.53
C SER A 371 25.01 -19.98 24.42
N SER A 372 25.70 -19.72 25.54
CA SER A 372 27.13 -19.43 25.60
C SER A 372 27.98 -20.64 26.04
N THR A 373 27.35 -21.76 26.40
CA THR A 373 28.03 -22.97 26.91
C THR A 373 27.57 -24.25 26.22
N ALA A 374 26.98 -24.14 25.03
CA ALA A 374 26.79 -25.28 24.15
C ALA A 374 28.15 -25.72 23.58
N LEU A 375 28.82 -26.59 24.34
CA LEU A 375 29.96 -27.39 23.93
C LEU A 375 29.77 -27.91 22.51
N ASN A 376 30.57 -27.36 21.60
CA ASN A 376 30.70 -27.79 20.22
C ASN A 376 31.15 -29.26 20.19
N PRO A 377 30.30 -30.25 19.86
CA PRO A 377 30.66 -31.66 19.94
C PRO A 377 31.71 -32.06 18.90
N PHE A 378 32.01 -31.17 17.93
CA PHE A 378 33.06 -31.37 16.94
C PHE A 378 34.46 -30.93 17.41
N ARG A 379 34.61 -30.26 18.57
CA ARG A 379 35.94 -29.86 19.07
C ARG A 379 36.67 -30.96 19.87
N LYS A 380 35.94 -31.96 20.40
CA LYS A 380 36.56 -33.08 21.15
C LYS A 380 37.22 -34.15 20.27
N LYS A 381 36.88 -34.21 18.96
CA LYS A 381 37.47 -35.22 18.06
C LYS A 381 38.88 -34.85 17.57
N SER A 382 39.24 -33.56 17.56
CA SER A 382 40.60 -33.12 17.20
C SER A 382 41.60 -33.19 18.37
N GLU A 383 41.15 -33.12 19.62
CA GLU A 383 42.02 -33.32 20.79
C GLU A 383 42.33 -34.80 21.08
N PHE A 384 41.44 -35.72 20.70
CA PHE A 384 41.69 -37.16 20.88
C PHE A 384 42.72 -37.71 19.88
N LEU A 385 42.84 -37.10 18.70
CA LEU A 385 43.83 -37.49 17.68
C LEU A 385 45.22 -36.86 17.91
N ARG A 386 45.36 -35.88 18.82
CA ARG A 386 46.64 -35.24 19.15
C ARG A 386 47.40 -35.86 20.32
N LYS A 387 46.86 -36.93 20.94
CA LYS A 387 47.51 -37.67 22.04
C LYS A 387 47.99 -39.08 21.65
N LYS A 388 48.07 -39.39 20.35
CA LYS A 388 48.58 -40.69 19.84
C LYS A 388 49.55 -40.55 18.66
N THR A 389 50.40 -39.53 18.70
CA THR A 389 51.65 -39.44 17.93
C THR A 389 52.74 -38.93 18.83
#